data_AF-A0A916DSU6-F1
#
_entry.id   AF-A0A916DSU6-F1
#
_cell.length_a   1.000
_cell.length_b   1.000
_cell.length_c   1.000
_cell.angle_alpha   90.00
_cell.angle_beta   90.00
_cell.angle_gamma   90.00
#
_symmetry.space_group_name_H-M   'P 1'
#
loop_
_entity.id
_entity.type
_entity.pdbx_description
1 polymer ?
#
loop_
_entity_poly.entity_id
_entity_poly.type
_entity_poly.pdbx_seq_one_letter_code
_entity_poly.pdbx_strand_id
1 'polypeptide(L)'
;MTHFIAYLIIALLLSSCEGNVSGEIGGKYETNKSYTYTEKVNGKTVKEIQSNTHSGGAFESDFNLVIGNGDTTITAEEIPNLNPKISCTQTLNDQDVERLKTAISRAFLDKNRVLIAKIAINDWCLTSNQVRDLLALFTMDKYRLDFAKFAYGHVNDRTNYNRVKDAFSFQESKGLLDNYINTL
;
A
#
# COMPACT_ATOMS: atom_id res chain seq x y z
N MET A 1 63.62 12.98 24.69
CA MET A 1 63.68 12.04 23.55
C MET A 1 62.46 11.15 23.67
N THR A 2 61.34 11.59 23.10
CA THR A 2 60.01 10.99 23.29
C THR A 2 59.43 10.69 21.90
N HIS A 3 59.31 9.40 21.59
CA HIS A 3 58.48 8.89 20.50
C HIS A 3 57.21 8.30 21.10
N PHE A 4 56.05 8.55 20.48
CA PHE A 4 54.97 7.58 20.22
C PHE A 4 53.95 8.28 19.29
N ILE A 5 54.09 8.05 17.98
CA ILE A 5 53.19 7.26 17.10
C ILE A 5 51.84 7.93 16.81
N ALA A 6 51.66 8.27 15.53
CA ALA A 6 50.44 8.73 14.91
C ALA A 6 49.39 7.61 14.79
N TYR A 7 48.13 7.93 15.07
CA TYR A 7 46.92 7.29 14.52
C TYR A 7 45.86 8.40 14.43
N LEU A 8 45.55 8.88 13.23
CA LEU A 8 44.54 8.36 12.30
C LEU A 8 43.10 8.70 12.74
N ILE A 9 42.53 9.69 12.04
CA ILE A 9 41.17 9.77 11.44
C ILE A 9 40.12 8.92 12.19
N ILE A 10 39.02 9.48 12.70
CA ILE A 10 37.83 9.82 11.91
C ILE A 10 36.90 10.66 12.79
N ALA A 11 36.54 11.84 12.27
CA ALA A 11 35.41 12.61 12.75
C ALA A 11 34.13 11.77 12.61
N LEU A 12 33.61 11.24 13.72
CA LEU A 12 32.24 10.77 13.80
C LEU A 12 31.34 11.99 13.98
N LEU A 13 31.15 12.73 12.90
CA LEU A 13 29.90 13.45 12.70
C LEU A 13 28.83 12.36 12.52
N LEU A 14 28.18 11.97 13.61
CA LEU A 14 26.84 11.41 13.50
C LEU A 14 25.92 12.57 13.10
N SER A 15 26.00 12.99 11.84
CA SER A 15 24.85 13.60 11.20
C SER A 15 23.81 12.48 11.13
N SER A 16 22.87 12.48 12.06
CA SER A 16 21.58 11.87 11.83
C SER A 16 21.04 12.49 10.55
N CYS A 17 21.22 11.79 9.42
CA CYS A 17 20.51 12.10 8.19
C CYS A 17 19.05 11.77 8.44
N GLU A 18 18.32 12.71 9.03
CA GLU A 18 16.86 12.72 8.96
C GLU A 18 16.50 13.13 7.53
N GLY A 19 16.49 12.13 6.64
CA GLY A 19 16.10 12.32 5.25
C GLY A 19 14.59 12.44 5.16
N ASN A 20 14.07 13.65 5.01
CA ASN A 20 12.67 13.89 4.68
C ASN A 20 12.43 13.56 3.20
N VAL A 21 11.58 12.56 2.93
CA VAL A 21 11.03 12.33 1.59
C VAL A 21 9.83 13.23 1.43
N SER A 22 9.72 13.91 0.29
CA SER A 22 8.54 14.68 -0.10
C SER A 22 8.15 14.36 -1.54
N GLY A 23 6.89 13.99 -1.75
CA GLY A 23 6.36 13.74 -3.08
C GLY A 23 4.88 14.08 -3.18
N GLU A 24 4.46 14.55 -4.35
CA GLU A 24 3.06 14.85 -4.67
C GLU A 24 2.50 13.67 -5.47
N ILE A 25 1.47 12.99 -4.95
CA ILE A 25 0.75 11.92 -5.67
C ILE A 25 -0.53 12.51 -6.28
N GLY A 26 -0.43 12.82 -7.57
CA GLY A 26 -1.54 13.27 -8.40
C GLY A 26 -2.12 12.15 -9.26
N GLY A 27 -3.41 12.23 -9.58
CA GLY A 27 -4.01 11.34 -10.55
C GLY A 27 -5.29 11.91 -11.13
N LYS A 28 -5.48 11.71 -12.43
CA LYS A 28 -6.73 12.01 -13.14
C LYS A 28 -7.39 10.69 -13.50
N TYR A 29 -8.70 10.59 -13.23
CA TYR A 29 -9.51 9.52 -13.78
C TYR A 29 -10.63 10.10 -14.60
N GLU A 30 -10.95 9.40 -15.69
CA GLU A 30 -12.03 9.74 -16.58
C GLU A 30 -12.70 8.41 -16.98
N THR A 31 -13.99 8.28 -16.67
CA THR A 31 -14.76 7.08 -16.98
C THR A 31 -15.97 7.47 -17.81
N ASN A 32 -16.10 6.83 -18.96
CA ASN A 32 -17.26 6.94 -19.83
C ASN A 32 -18.01 5.61 -19.78
N LYS A 33 -19.20 5.59 -19.17
CA LYS A 33 -20.11 4.43 -19.18
C LYS A 33 -21.29 4.71 -20.08
N SER A 34 -21.52 3.82 -21.04
CA SER A 34 -22.70 3.82 -21.90
C SER A 34 -23.59 2.63 -21.57
N TYR A 35 -24.89 2.86 -21.41
CA TYR A 35 -25.89 1.80 -21.26
C TYR A 35 -26.95 1.95 -22.34
N THR A 36 -27.31 0.83 -22.97
CA THR A 36 -28.41 0.77 -23.92
C THR A 36 -29.49 -0.14 -23.37
N TYR A 37 -30.70 0.39 -23.22
CA TYR A 37 -31.89 -0.37 -22.89
C TYR A 37 -32.77 -0.50 -24.13
N THR A 38 -33.14 -1.73 -24.48
CA THR A 38 -34.01 -2.02 -25.62
C THR A 38 -35.24 -2.79 -25.16
N GLU A 39 -36.41 -2.21 -25.36
CA GLU A 39 -37.70 -2.86 -25.11
C GLU A 39 -38.23 -3.42 -26.43
N LYS A 40 -38.55 -4.73 -26.46
CA LYS A 40 -39.13 -5.41 -27.62
C LYS A 40 -40.50 -5.96 -27.27
N VAL A 41 -41.50 -5.65 -28.10
CA VAL A 41 -42.85 -6.24 -28.04
C VAL A 41 -43.09 -6.97 -29.36
N ASN A 42 -43.47 -8.25 -29.29
CA ASN A 42 -43.68 -9.11 -30.46
C ASN A 42 -42.49 -9.13 -31.44
N GLY A 43 -41.26 -9.15 -30.90
CA GLY A 43 -40.02 -9.13 -31.68
C GLY A 43 -39.66 -7.77 -32.30
N LYS A 44 -40.54 -6.77 -32.21
CA LYS A 44 -40.30 -5.42 -32.70
C LYS A 44 -39.78 -4.54 -31.56
N THR A 45 -38.64 -3.87 -31.77
CA THR A 45 -38.14 -2.86 -30.85
C THR A 45 -39.14 -1.71 -30.76
N VAL A 46 -39.65 -1.46 -29.56
CA VAL A 46 -40.60 -0.38 -29.28
C VAL A 46 -39.96 0.77 -28.51
N LYS A 47 -38.82 0.53 -27.86
CA LYS A 47 -38.07 1.57 -27.14
C LYS A 47 -36.59 1.26 -27.15
N GLU A 48 -35.79 2.26 -27.46
CA GLU A 48 -34.34 2.21 -27.29
C GLU A 48 -33.91 3.46 -26.53
N ILE A 49 -33.26 3.27 -25.38
CA ILE A 49 -32.70 4.36 -24.58
C ILE A 49 -31.21 4.14 -24.49
N GLN A 50 -30.43 5.18 -24.83
CA GLN A 50 -28.99 5.20 -24.64
C GLN A 50 -28.66 6.23 -23.55
N SER A 51 -27.96 5.82 -22.50
CA SER A 51 -27.48 6.72 -21.46
C SER A 51 -25.97 6.71 -21.44
N ASN A 52 -25.37 7.91 -21.53
CA ASN A 52 -23.93 8.11 -21.41
C ASN A 52 -23.67 8.84 -20.10
N THR A 53 -22.88 8.24 -19.22
CA THR A 53 -22.43 8.86 -17.97
C THR A 53 -20.93 9.08 -18.05
N HIS A 54 -20.54 10.33 -17.89
CA HIS A 54 -19.16 10.78 -17.81
C HIS A 54 -18.85 11.11 -16.35
N SER A 55 -17.82 10.48 -15.79
CA SER A 55 -17.32 10.77 -14.45
C SER A 55 -15.83 11.04 -14.55
N GLY A 56 -15.45 12.28 -14.25
CA GLY A 56 -14.07 12.72 -14.23
C GLY A 56 -13.71 13.30 -12.87
N GLY A 57 -12.46 13.10 -12.46
CA GLY A 57 -11.93 13.69 -11.23
C GLY A 57 -10.41 13.76 -11.26
N ALA A 58 -9.87 14.80 -10.64
CA ALA A 58 -8.46 14.91 -10.31
C ALA A 58 -8.32 14.87 -8.79
N PHE A 59 -7.32 14.15 -8.31
CA PHE A 59 -6.91 14.21 -6.91
C PHE A 59 -5.42 14.50 -6.87
N GLU A 60 -5.00 15.29 -5.89
CA GLU A 60 -3.60 15.52 -5.55
C GLU A 60 -3.47 15.26 -4.05
N SER A 61 -2.40 14.59 -3.64
CA SER A 61 -2.09 14.42 -2.23
C SER A 61 -0.59 14.50 -2.01
N ASP A 62 -0.18 15.39 -1.11
CA ASP A 62 1.22 15.53 -0.77
C ASP A 62 1.57 14.53 0.33
N PHE A 63 2.68 13.84 0.13
CA PHE A 63 3.13 12.83 1.06
C PHE A 63 4.60 12.99 1.42
N ASN A 64 4.83 13.20 2.73
CA ASN A 64 6.15 13.13 3.34
C ASN A 64 6.16 12.02 4.38
N LEU A 65 7.04 11.04 4.22
CA LEU A 65 7.24 9.98 5.21
C LEU A 65 8.67 9.48 5.23
N VAL A 66 9.18 9.43 6.45
CA VAL A 66 10.45 8.80 6.80
C VAL A 66 10.11 7.57 7.63
N ILE A 67 10.54 6.40 7.17
CA ILE A 67 10.41 5.14 7.90
C ILE A 67 11.80 4.56 8.18
N GLY A 68 12.05 4.18 9.43
CA GLY A 68 13.28 3.50 9.84
C GLY A 68 14.56 4.31 9.56
N ASN A 69 15.59 3.65 9.01
CA ASN A 69 16.94 4.21 8.83
C ASN A 69 17.09 5.20 7.64
N GLY A 70 15.99 5.56 6.95
CA GLY A 70 16.02 6.54 5.86
C GLY A 70 16.39 6.01 4.47
N ASP A 71 16.46 4.69 4.27
CA ASP A 71 16.86 4.07 2.99
C ASP A 71 15.69 3.93 1.99
N THR A 72 14.45 3.92 2.47
CA THR A 72 13.25 3.83 1.60
C THR A 72 12.84 5.23 1.10
N THR A 73 13.42 5.66 -0.01
CA THR A 73 13.00 6.86 -0.75
C THR A 73 11.90 6.51 -1.75
N ILE A 74 10.76 7.20 -1.67
CA ILE A 74 9.53 6.89 -2.42
C ILE A 74 9.44 7.81 -3.64
N THR A 75 9.57 7.29 -4.87
CA THR A 75 9.18 7.99 -6.12
C THR A 75 8.27 7.09 -6.95
N ALA A 76 7.26 7.68 -7.61
CA ALA A 76 6.21 6.96 -8.32
C ALA A 76 6.20 7.33 -9.81
N GLU A 77 6.96 6.63 -10.64
CA GLU A 77 6.83 6.76 -12.11
C GLU A 77 6.56 5.45 -12.86
N GLU A 78 6.61 4.30 -12.21
CA GLU A 78 6.08 3.06 -12.78
C GLU A 78 5.69 2.18 -11.61
N ILE A 79 4.50 1.55 -11.62
CA ILE A 79 4.14 0.55 -10.61
C ILE A 79 5.26 -0.51 -10.66
N PRO A 80 6.17 -0.57 -9.67
CA PRO A 80 7.15 -1.63 -9.69
C PRO A 80 6.33 -2.90 -9.48
N ASN A 81 6.52 -3.88 -10.34
CA ASN A 81 6.02 -5.22 -10.08
C ASN A 81 6.85 -5.75 -8.89
N LEU A 82 6.47 -5.34 -7.68
CA LEU A 82 7.13 -5.74 -6.45
C LEU A 82 6.82 -7.21 -6.28
N ASN A 83 7.74 -8.05 -6.73
CA ASN A 83 7.70 -9.45 -6.41
C ASN A 83 7.81 -9.55 -4.88
N PRO A 84 6.84 -10.18 -4.20
CA PRO A 84 6.87 -10.28 -2.75
C PRO A 84 8.17 -10.96 -2.35
N LYS A 85 9.08 -10.19 -1.75
CA LYS A 85 10.31 -10.72 -1.17
C LYS A 85 9.87 -11.44 0.10
N ILE A 86 9.91 -12.78 0.11
CA ILE A 86 9.44 -13.62 1.23
C ILE A 86 10.39 -13.53 2.46
N SER A 87 11.19 -12.46 2.56
CA SER A 87 12.10 -12.24 3.68
C SER A 87 12.29 -10.74 3.92
N CYS A 88 11.76 -10.28 5.04
CA CYS A 88 12.15 -9.04 5.69
C CYS A 88 13.04 -9.40 6.90
N THR A 89 13.97 -8.52 7.28
CA THR A 89 14.90 -8.77 8.40
C THR A 89 14.76 -7.75 9.53
N GLN A 90 14.18 -6.59 9.25
CA GLN A 90 14.03 -5.49 10.21
C GLN A 90 12.56 -5.30 10.55
N THR A 91 12.22 -5.21 11.83
CA THR A 91 10.83 -4.99 12.26
C THR A 91 10.51 -3.50 12.28
N LEU A 92 9.38 -3.11 11.71
CA LEU A 92 8.87 -1.75 11.81
C LEU A 92 8.36 -1.51 13.23
N ASN A 93 8.90 -0.49 13.90
CA ASN A 93 8.46 -0.15 15.25
C ASN A 93 7.05 0.48 15.25
N ASP A 94 6.39 0.46 16.39
CA ASP A 94 5.00 0.92 16.50
C ASP A 94 4.83 2.42 16.18
N GLN A 95 5.82 3.26 16.49
CA GLN A 95 5.77 4.68 16.17
C GLN A 95 5.74 4.92 14.66
N ASP A 96 6.58 4.19 13.91
CA ASP A 96 6.62 4.27 12.45
C ASP A 96 5.38 3.64 11.81
N VAL A 97 4.78 2.62 12.43
CA VAL A 97 3.46 2.11 12.03
C VAL A 97 2.39 3.18 12.17
N GLU A 98 2.36 3.95 13.27
CA GLU A 98 1.37 5.02 13.44
C GLU A 98 1.58 6.19 12.44
N ARG A 99 2.84 6.51 12.12
CA ARG A 99 3.17 7.45 11.03
C ARG A 99 2.66 6.94 9.69
N LEU A 100 2.85 5.65 9.41
CA LEU A 100 2.34 5.00 8.20
C LEU A 100 0.80 4.93 8.16
N LYS A 101 0.12 4.75 9.29
CA LYS A 101 -1.34 4.81 9.33
C LYS A 101 -1.84 6.22 9.00
N THR A 102 -1.18 7.24 9.54
CA THR A 102 -1.50 8.66 9.25
C THR A 102 -1.30 8.97 7.77
N ALA A 103 -0.18 8.52 7.21
CA ALA A 103 0.15 8.61 5.80
C ALA A 103 -0.94 8.05 4.88
N ILE A 104 -1.30 6.79 5.11
CA ILE A 104 -2.31 6.08 4.33
C ILE A 104 -3.67 6.78 4.44
N SER A 105 -4.05 7.22 5.65
CA SER A 105 -5.36 7.84 5.90
C SER A 105 -5.56 9.17 5.17
N ARG A 106 -4.47 9.89 4.85
CA ARG A 106 -4.52 11.15 4.09
C ARG A 106 -4.82 10.94 2.61
N ALA A 107 -4.52 9.77 2.06
CA ALA A 107 -4.81 9.49 0.65
C ALA A 107 -6.31 9.28 0.42
N PHE A 108 -6.85 9.91 -0.63
CA PHE A 108 -8.28 9.86 -0.95
C PHE A 108 -8.72 8.51 -1.53
N LEU A 109 -7.95 7.97 -2.49
CA LEU A 109 -8.28 6.71 -3.16
C LEU A 109 -7.54 5.52 -2.54
N ASP A 110 -8.25 4.41 -2.35
CA ASP A 110 -7.67 3.15 -1.87
C ASP A 110 -6.51 2.65 -2.73
N LYS A 111 -6.53 2.90 -4.06
CA LYS A 111 -5.41 2.56 -4.95
C LYS A 111 -4.09 3.20 -4.47
N ASN A 112 -4.16 4.44 -4.02
CA ASN A 112 -2.98 5.18 -3.53
C ASN A 112 -2.61 4.72 -2.12
N ARG A 113 -3.62 4.47 -1.27
CA ARG A 113 -3.42 3.90 0.06
C ARG A 113 -2.61 2.60 0.01
N VAL A 114 -2.98 1.69 -0.90
CA VAL A 114 -2.24 0.44 -1.13
C VAL A 114 -0.83 0.71 -1.64
N LEU A 115 -0.66 1.64 -2.58
CA LEU A 115 0.66 1.99 -3.11
C LEU A 115 1.60 2.48 -2.01
N ILE A 116 1.15 3.46 -1.21
CA ILE A 116 1.91 3.99 -0.06
C ILE A 116 2.29 2.86 0.89
N ALA A 117 1.32 2.00 1.24
CA ALA A 117 1.53 0.89 2.15
C ALA A 117 2.57 -0.13 1.62
N LYS A 118 2.46 -0.55 0.35
CA LYS A 118 3.38 -1.52 -0.25
C LYS A 118 4.81 -1.00 -0.30
N ILE A 119 5.00 0.26 -0.68
CA ILE A 119 6.32 0.87 -0.73
C ILE A 119 6.93 0.96 0.67
N ALA A 120 6.15 1.47 1.63
CA ALA A 120 6.59 1.66 3.01
C ALA A 120 7.09 0.38 3.69
N ILE A 121 6.50 -0.77 3.37
CA ILE A 121 6.78 -2.03 4.07
C ILE A 121 7.71 -2.95 3.27
N ASN A 122 8.16 -2.55 2.08
CA ASN A 122 8.89 -3.41 1.15
C ASN A 122 10.17 -4.01 1.78
N ASP A 123 10.82 -3.30 2.69
CA ASP A 123 12.02 -3.80 3.40
C ASP A 123 11.77 -4.09 4.89
N TRP A 124 10.52 -3.93 5.35
CA TRP A 124 10.15 -4.00 6.77
C TRP A 124 9.23 -5.17 7.08
N CYS A 125 9.49 -5.82 8.21
CA CYS A 125 8.59 -6.79 8.80
C CYS A 125 7.55 -6.10 9.66
N LEU A 126 6.33 -6.62 9.60
CA LEU A 126 5.21 -6.26 10.45
C LEU A 126 4.73 -7.49 11.23
N THR A 127 3.95 -7.24 12.26
CA THR A 127 3.09 -8.26 12.86
C THR A 127 1.78 -8.37 12.08
N SER A 128 1.13 -9.52 12.18
CA SER A 128 -0.19 -9.79 11.60
C SER A 128 -1.24 -8.79 12.10
N ASN A 129 -1.11 -8.33 13.35
CA ASN A 129 -1.97 -7.28 13.91
C ASN A 129 -1.74 -5.92 13.24
N GLN A 130 -0.47 -5.51 13.05
CA GLN A 130 -0.15 -4.27 12.35
C GLN A 130 -0.66 -4.32 10.90
N VAL A 131 -0.51 -5.45 10.20
CA VAL A 131 -1.08 -5.66 8.85
C VAL A 131 -2.59 -5.49 8.87
N ARG A 132 -3.31 -6.17 9.77
CA ARG A 132 -4.76 -6.03 9.94
C ARG A 132 -5.17 -4.56 10.13
N ASP A 133 -4.46 -3.83 10.97
CA ASP A 133 -4.77 -2.42 11.25
C ASP A 133 -4.54 -1.53 10.02
N LEU A 134 -3.53 -1.81 9.20
CA LEU A 134 -3.31 -1.12 7.92
C LEU A 134 -4.43 -1.43 6.91
N LEU A 135 -4.88 -2.69 6.82
CA LEU A 135 -6.01 -3.07 5.95
C LEU A 135 -7.31 -2.34 6.32
N ALA A 136 -7.51 -2.07 7.62
CA ALA A 136 -8.70 -1.38 8.10
C ALA A 136 -8.80 0.07 7.59
N LEU A 137 -7.68 0.65 7.12
CA LEU A 137 -7.65 1.97 6.49
C LEU A 137 -8.10 1.95 5.02
N PHE A 138 -8.28 0.78 4.41
CA PHE A 138 -8.80 0.67 3.06
C PHE A 138 -10.31 0.44 3.08
N THR A 139 -10.99 0.95 2.07
CA THR A 139 -12.45 0.96 1.98
C THR A 139 -12.98 -0.28 1.29
N MET A 140 -12.36 -0.71 0.19
CA MET A 140 -12.80 -1.86 -0.61
C MET A 140 -11.95 -3.10 -0.37
N ASP A 141 -12.62 -4.24 -0.19
CA ASP A 141 -11.97 -5.54 0.01
C ASP A 141 -11.01 -5.94 -1.12
N LYS A 142 -11.26 -5.48 -2.36
CA LYS A 142 -10.32 -5.68 -3.49
C LYS A 142 -8.91 -5.16 -3.14
N TYR A 143 -8.83 -3.98 -2.52
CA TYR A 143 -7.56 -3.34 -2.15
C TYR A 143 -6.99 -3.94 -0.87
N ARG A 144 -7.84 -4.31 0.10
CA ARG A 144 -7.44 -5.11 1.27
C ARG A 144 -6.79 -6.43 0.87
N LEU A 145 -7.39 -7.15 -0.08
CA LEU A 145 -6.87 -8.41 -0.59
C LEU A 145 -5.53 -8.23 -1.30
N ASP A 146 -5.41 -7.22 -2.16
CA ASP A 146 -4.17 -6.92 -2.87
C ASP A 146 -3.01 -6.65 -1.90
N PHE A 147 -3.23 -5.80 -0.90
CA PHE A 147 -2.22 -5.52 0.10
C PHE A 147 -1.95 -6.71 1.04
N ALA A 148 -2.98 -7.47 1.45
CA ALA A 148 -2.80 -8.66 2.29
C ALA A 148 -1.87 -9.68 1.63
N LYS A 149 -2.12 -10.00 0.35
CA LYS A 149 -1.28 -10.94 -0.39
C LYS A 149 0.18 -10.50 -0.43
N PHE A 150 0.40 -9.21 -0.67
CA PHE A 150 1.73 -8.61 -0.62
C PHE A 150 2.35 -8.72 0.79
N ALA A 151 1.64 -8.24 1.80
CA ALA A 151 2.12 -8.18 3.18
C ALA A 151 2.42 -9.57 3.78
N TYR A 152 1.85 -10.67 3.28
CA TYR A 152 2.15 -12.02 3.76
C TYR A 152 3.66 -12.35 3.75
N GLY A 153 4.38 -11.89 2.73
CA GLY A 153 5.85 -12.02 2.66
C GLY A 153 6.60 -11.22 3.73
N HIS A 154 5.97 -10.16 4.25
CA HIS A 154 6.53 -9.14 5.15
C HIS A 154 6.02 -9.28 6.60
N VAL A 155 5.58 -10.47 7.00
CA VAL A 155 5.14 -10.73 8.37
C VAL A 155 6.11 -11.61 9.13
N ASN A 156 6.45 -11.21 10.36
CA ASN A 156 7.33 -11.96 11.27
C ASN A 156 6.59 -13.04 12.09
N ASP A 157 5.28 -12.91 12.29
CA ASP A 157 4.44 -13.84 13.06
C ASP A 157 3.37 -14.54 12.19
N ARG A 158 3.78 -15.09 11.03
CA ARG A 158 2.87 -15.67 10.01
C ARG A 158 1.86 -16.70 10.54
N THR A 159 2.17 -17.39 11.63
CA THR A 159 1.23 -18.32 12.31
C THR A 159 -0.05 -17.62 12.78
N ASN A 160 0.00 -16.31 13.02
CA ASN A 160 -1.12 -15.48 13.45
C ASN A 160 -1.82 -14.77 12.29
N TYR A 161 -1.41 -15.00 11.04
CA TYR A 161 -1.88 -14.22 9.90
C TYR A 161 -3.40 -14.33 9.64
N ASN A 162 -4.04 -15.37 10.18
CA ASN A 162 -5.49 -15.49 10.20
C ASN A 162 -6.21 -14.26 10.79
N ARG A 163 -5.58 -13.51 11.70
CA ARG A 163 -6.14 -12.27 12.29
C ARG A 163 -6.35 -11.16 11.26
N VAL A 164 -5.61 -11.18 10.14
CA VAL A 164 -5.77 -10.21 9.05
C VAL A 164 -7.16 -10.31 8.41
N LYS A 165 -7.80 -11.48 8.51
CA LYS A 165 -9.17 -11.69 7.99
C LYS A 165 -10.22 -10.83 8.68
N ASP A 166 -9.97 -10.34 9.88
CA ASP A 166 -10.92 -9.49 10.62
C ASP A 166 -11.13 -8.13 9.94
N ALA A 167 -10.18 -7.67 9.12
CA ALA A 167 -10.30 -6.42 8.38
C ALA A 167 -11.14 -6.55 7.10
N PHE A 168 -11.54 -7.75 6.68
CA PHE A 168 -12.33 -7.96 5.47
C PHE A 168 -13.83 -7.89 5.75
N SER A 169 -14.56 -7.23 4.84
CA SER A 169 -16.01 -7.09 4.91
C SER A 169 -16.74 -8.35 4.40
N PHE A 170 -16.17 -9.04 3.42
CA PHE A 170 -16.84 -10.15 2.72
C PHE A 170 -16.13 -11.49 2.96
N GLN A 171 -16.92 -12.56 3.11
CA GLN A 171 -16.39 -13.90 3.34
C GLN A 171 -15.63 -14.43 2.12
N GLU A 172 -16.05 -14.06 0.92
CA GLU A 172 -15.42 -14.40 -0.35
C GLU A 172 -13.98 -13.89 -0.38
N SER A 173 -13.76 -12.64 0.06
CA SER A 173 -12.43 -12.04 0.13
C SER A 173 -11.50 -12.78 1.09
N LYS A 174 -12.04 -13.23 2.23
CA LYS A 174 -11.30 -14.06 3.21
C LYS A 174 -10.90 -15.40 2.59
N GLY A 175 -11.82 -16.05 1.87
CA GLY A 175 -11.54 -17.30 1.15
C GLY A 175 -10.49 -17.13 0.04
N LEU A 176 -10.50 -16.00 -0.67
CA LEU A 176 -9.46 -15.69 -1.67
C LEU A 176 -8.07 -15.50 -1.05
N LEU A 177 -7.99 -14.98 0.17
CA LEU A 177 -6.74 -14.89 0.92
C LEU A 177 -6.26 -16.27 1.37
N ASP A 178 -7.16 -17.08 1.93
CA ASP A 178 -6.84 -18.46 2.34
C ASP A 178 -6.33 -19.30 1.14
N ASN A 179 -7.00 -19.21 -0.01
CA ASN A 179 -6.58 -19.88 -1.24
C ASN A 179 -5.18 -19.45 -1.67
N TYR A 180 -4.86 -18.15 -1.59
CA TYR A 180 -3.53 -17.67 -1.94
C TYR A 180 -2.46 -18.24 -1.00
N ILE A 181 -2.69 -18.21 0.31
CA ILE A 181 -1.73 -18.71 1.31
C ILE A 181 -1.47 -20.20 1.12
N ASN A 182 -2.50 -21.00 0.82
CA ASN A 182 -2.38 -22.44 0.60
C ASN A 182 -1.61 -22.83 -0.68
N THR A 183 -1.31 -21.87 -1.57
CA THR A 183 -0.57 -22.12 -2.82
C THR A 183 0.91 -21.77 -2.76
N LEU A 184 1.37 -21.20 -1.65
CA LEU A 184 2.77 -20.83 -1.39
C LEU A 184 3.55 -22.00 -0.78
#